data_AF-A0A4Q0VL95-F1
#
_entry.id   AF-A0A4Q0VL95-F1
#
_cell.length_a   1.000
_cell.length_b   1.000
_cell.length_c   1.000
_cell.angle_alpha   90.00
_cell.angle_beta   90.00
_cell.angle_gamma   90.00
#
_symmetry.space_group_name_H-M   'P 1'
#
loop_
_entity.id
_entity.type
_entity.pdbx_description
1 polymer ?
#
loop_
_entity_poly.entity_id
_entity_poly.type
_entity_poly.pdbx_seq_one_letter_code
_entity_poly.pdbx_strand_id
1 'polypeptide(L)' 'MKNKDNPNIYRWIAVICLLIIPLAAGISILFDINRDPIQILVMALSFIILSWMNWSKFKEKS' A
#
# COMPACT_ATOMS: atom_id res chain seq x y z
N MET A 1 -13.01 8.03 -21.63
CA MET A 1 -13.91 8.03 -20.46
C MET A 1 -13.11 8.56 -19.28
N LYS A 2 -13.47 9.74 -18.77
CA LYS A 2 -12.81 10.35 -17.62
C LYS A 2 -13.33 9.60 -16.39
N ASN A 3 -12.59 8.59 -15.93
CA ASN A 3 -12.92 7.91 -14.68
C ASN A 3 -12.87 8.99 -13.60
N LYS A 4 -14.04 9.28 -13.05
CA LYS A 4 -14.22 10.26 -11.98
C LYS A 4 -13.77 9.55 -10.71
N ASP A 5 -12.47 9.29 -10.60
CA ASP A 5 -11.92 8.57 -9.47
C ASP A 5 -12.25 9.36 -8.22
N ASN A 6 -13.14 8.78 -7.41
CA ASN A 6 -13.72 9.45 -6.27
C ASN A 6 -12.56 9.81 -5.33
N PRO A 7 -12.30 11.09 -5.02
CA PRO A 7 -11.18 11.50 -4.17
C PRO A 7 -11.22 10.82 -2.80
N ASN A 8 -12.39 10.36 -2.38
CA ASN A 8 -12.55 9.55 -1.20
C ASN A 8 -11.82 8.20 -1.28
N ILE A 9 -11.75 7.56 -2.46
CA ILE A 9 -11.05 6.27 -2.66
C ILE A 9 -9.56 6.41 -2.33
N TYR A 10 -8.90 7.46 -2.83
CA TYR A 10 -7.49 7.71 -2.49
C TYR A 10 -7.30 7.99 -1.00
N ARG A 11 -8.26 8.68 -0.38
CA ARG A 11 -8.26 8.92 1.08
C ARG A 11 -8.40 7.61 1.86
N TRP A 12 -9.30 6.71 1.43
CA TRP A 12 -9.46 5.39 2.03
C TRP A 12 -8.21 4.51 1.87
N ILE A 13 -7.60 4.51 0.68
CA ILE A 13 -6.33 3.79 0.43
C ILE A 13 -5.22 4.33 1.33
N ALA A 14 -5.11 5.65 1.48
CA ALA A 14 -4.11 6.27 2.36
C ALA A 14 -4.32 5.89 3.83
N VAL A 15 -5.58 5.86 4.30
CA VAL A 15 -5.92 5.39 5.66
C VAL A 15 -5.56 3.92 5.85
N ILE A 16 -5.86 3.07 4.86
CA ILE A 16 -5.51 1.65 4.89
C ILE A 16 -3.97 1.48 4.95
N CYS A 17 -3.21 2.22 4.14
CA CYS A 17 -1.75 2.23 4.19
C CYS A 17 -1.22 2.66 5.57
N LEU A 18 -1.79 3.71 6.16
CA LEU A 18 -1.41 4.17 7.49
C LEU A 18 -1.70 3.16 8.59
N LEU A 19 -2.78 2.38 8.47
CA LEU A 19 -3.15 1.33 9.43
C LEU A 19 -2.33 0.04 9.25
N ILE A 20 -1.86 -0.25 8.03
CA ILE A 20 -1.01 -1.42 7.76
C ILE A 20 0.35 -1.32 8.48
N ILE A 21 0.90 -0.12 8.66
CA ILE A 21 2.19 0.09 9.33
C ILE A 21 2.18 -0.38 10.79
N PRO A 22 1.26 0.09 11.68
CA PRO A 22 1.19 -0.38 13.05
C PRO A 22 0.70 -1.84 13.15
N LEU A 23 -0.13 -2.31 12.21
CA LEU A 23 -0.49 -3.73 12.14
C LEU A 23 0.74 -4.61 11.87
N ALA A 24 1.56 -4.24 10.88
CA ALA A 24 2.79 -4.95 10.57
C ALA A 24 3.80 -4.91 11.72
N ALA A 25 3.90 -3.76 12.41
CA ALA A 25 4.73 -3.61 13.60
C ALA A 25 4.24 -4.46 14.77
N GLY A 26 2.93 -4.47 15.03
CA GLY A 26 2.31 -5.29 16.08
C GLY A 26 2.46 -6.78 15.81
N ILE A 27 2.27 -7.21 14.57
CA ILE A 27 2.50 -8.61 14.14
C ILE A 27 3.98 -8.96 14.27
N SER A 28 4.91 -8.05 13.92
CA SER A 28 6.36 -8.29 14.07
C SER A 28 6.81 -8.42 15.53
N ILE A 29 6.17 -7.70 16.46
CA ILE A 29 6.46 -7.78 17.89
C ILE A 29 5.84 -9.05 18.49
N LEU A 30 4.64 -9.42 18.05
CA LEU A 30 3.91 -10.59 18.57
C LEU A 30 4.51 -11.91 18.04
N PHE A 31 4.99 -11.92 16.80
CA PHE A 31 5.60 -13.07 16.14
C PHE A 31 7.11 -12.86 15.98
N ASP A 32 7.86 -12.89 17.07
CA ASP A 32 9.34 -12.81 17.15
C ASP A 32 10.10 -13.90 16.33
N ILE A 33 9.46 -14.56 15.36
CA ILE A 33 9.82 -15.87 14.84
C ILE A 33 10.22 -15.89 13.36
N ASN A 34 9.92 -14.88 12.53
CA ASN A 34 10.40 -14.92 11.13
C ASN A 34 10.32 -13.54 10.44
N ARG A 35 11.24 -12.63 10.79
CA ARG A 35 11.25 -11.26 10.22
C ARG A 35 11.43 -11.21 8.70
N ASP A 36 12.07 -12.22 8.11
CA ASP A 36 12.42 -12.24 6.69
C ASP A 36 11.19 -12.19 5.74
N PRO A 37 10.23 -13.13 5.78
CA PRO A 37 9.20 -13.19 4.75
C PRO A 37 8.10 -12.13 4.88
N ILE A 38 7.70 -11.75 6.11
CA ILE A 38 6.61 -10.76 6.29
C ILE A 38 7.10 -9.35 5.94
N GLN A 39 8.33 -9.00 6.30
CA GLN A 39 8.91 -7.71 5.95
C GLN A 39 9.09 -7.56 4.43
N ILE A 40 9.56 -8.62 3.77
CA ILE A 40 9.67 -8.67 2.30
C ILE A 40 8.28 -8.53 1.66
N LEU A 41 7.26 -9.20 2.19
CA LEU A 41 5.89 -9.12 1.69
C LEU A 41 5.34 -7.69 1.80
N VAL A 42 5.55 -7.01 2.93
CA VAL A 42 5.10 -5.62 3.14
C VAL A 42 5.86 -4.65 2.22
N MET A 43 7.17 -4.82 2.03
CA MET A 43 7.94 -4.03 1.06
C MET A 43 7.44 -4.24 -0.36
N ALA A 44 7.23 -5.50 -0.77
CA ALA A 44 6.75 -5.84 -2.11
C ALA A 44 5.35 -5.26 -2.38
N LEU A 45 4.42 -5.40 -1.43
CA LEU A 45 3.07 -4.83 -1.54
C LEU A 45 3.11 -3.30 -1.65
N SER A 46 3.92 -2.64 -0.83
CA SER A 46 4.10 -1.19 -0.88
C SER A 46 4.66 -0.75 -2.24
N PHE A 47 5.63 -1.49 -2.79
CA PHE A 47 6.22 -1.19 -4.09
C PHE A 47 5.25 -1.40 -5.26
N ILE A 48 4.42 -2.45 -5.19
CA ILE A 48 3.37 -2.73 -6.17
C ILE A 48 2.31 -1.61 -6.15
N ILE A 49 1.86 -1.20 -4.96
CA ILE A 49 0.87 -0.12 -4.81
C ILE A 49 1.42 1.20 -5.35
N LEU A 50 2.67 1.56 -5.00
CA LEU A 50 3.31 2.78 -5.50
C LEU A 50 3.50 2.74 -7.02
N SER A 51 3.95 1.60 -7.56
CA SER A 51 4.11 1.42 -9.01
C SER A 51 2.78 1.53 -9.74
N TRP A 52 1.71 0.94 -9.18
CA TRP A 52 0.36 1.03 -9.74
C TRP A 52 -0.19 2.45 -9.72
N MET A 53 -0.01 3.18 -8.61
CA MET A 53 -0.39 4.59 -8.51
C MET A 53 0.36 5.45 -9.52
N ASN A 54 1.66 5.22 -9.71
CA ASN A 54 2.48 5.97 -10.65
C ASN A 54 2.10 5.66 -12.10
N TRP A 55 1.84 4.39 -12.41
CA TRP A 55 1.36 3.95 -13.72
C TRP A 55 -0.02 4.51 -14.05
N SER A 56 -0.94 4.52 -13.08
CA SER A 56 -2.27 5.13 -13.22
C SER A 56 -2.16 6.62 -13.54
N LYS A 57 -1.30 7.36 -12.82
CA LYS A 57 -1.03 8.77 -13.10
C LYS A 57 -0.40 9.00 -14.47
N PHE A 58 0.46 8.11 -14.93
CA PHE A 58 1.07 8.20 -16.26
C PHE A 58 0.01 8.01 -17.37
N LYS A 59 -0.88 7.02 -17.23
CA LYS A 59 -2.00 6.77 -18.15
C LYS A 59 -3.05 7.88 -18.17
N GLU A 60 -3.20 8.64 -17.09
CA GLU A 60 -4.10 9.80 -17.04
C GLU A 60 -3.53 11.03 -17.74
N LYS A 61 -2.19 11.08 -17.93
CA LYS A 61 -1.47 12.19 -18.58
C LYS A 61 -1.18 11.96 -20.07
N SER A 62 -1.40 10.76 -20.59
CA SER A 62 -1.26 10.39 -22.01
C SER A 62 -2.61 10.30 -22.70
#